data_AF-A0A1M4M6Y7-F1
#
_entry.id   AF-A0A1M4M6Y7-F1
#
_cell.length_a   1.000
_cell.length_b   1.000
_cell.length_c   1.000
_cell.angle_alpha   90.00
_cell.angle_beta   90.00
_cell.angle_gamma   90.00
#
_symmetry.space_group_name_H-M   'P 1'
#
loop_
_entity.id
_entity.type
_entity.pdbx_description
1 polymer ?
#
loop_
_entity_poly.entity_id
_entity_poly.type
_entity_poly.pdbx_seq_one_letter_code
_entity_poly.pdbx_strand_id
1 'polypeptide(L)'
;MAVNNVNNDDLIWHKFDNKQKKVEESNNNGMLGKDAFLKLLVTQLRHQDPLNPMEDKEFIAQMAQFSTLEQMQELNKNIMSSQEQTLEVLDKLNENQVMGSVQIIKELMNIRNAIEAYRGEPIETPGETSGDDSVE
;
A
#
# COMPACT_ATOMS: atom_id res chain seq x y z
N MET A 1 32.69 -26.17 -27.70
CA MET A 1 32.52 -25.43 -26.42
C MET A 1 31.03 -25.41 -26.11
N ALA A 2 30.64 -25.70 -24.86
CA ALA A 2 29.26 -25.99 -24.48
C ALA A 2 28.34 -24.76 -24.62
N VAL A 3 27.16 -25.01 -25.17
CA VAL A 3 26.02 -24.10 -25.19
C VAL A 3 25.59 -23.80 -23.76
N ASN A 4 25.65 -22.52 -23.36
CA ASN A 4 25.05 -22.05 -22.13
C ASN A 4 23.55 -21.87 -22.35
N ASN A 5 22.80 -22.90 -21.95
CA ASN A 5 21.37 -22.84 -21.72
C ASN A 5 21.12 -21.94 -20.51
N VAL A 6 20.84 -20.65 -20.74
CA VAL A 6 20.32 -19.78 -19.70
C VAL A 6 18.93 -20.29 -19.36
N ASN A 7 18.84 -21.09 -18.30
CA ASN A 7 17.58 -21.52 -17.72
C ASN A 7 16.81 -20.27 -17.30
N ASN A 8 15.73 -19.98 -18.02
CA ASN A 8 14.82 -18.85 -17.78
C ASN A 8 13.85 -19.12 -16.60
N ASP A 9 14.23 -20.02 -15.69
CA ASP A 9 13.38 -20.48 -14.58
C ASP A 9 13.64 -19.69 -13.28
N ASP A 10 14.69 -18.86 -13.23
CA ASP A 10 15.00 -18.01 -12.06
C ASP A 10 14.26 -16.65 -12.08
N LEU A 11 13.02 -16.63 -12.57
CA LEU A 11 12.11 -15.55 -12.18
C LEU A 11 11.56 -15.88 -10.79
N ILE A 12 12.30 -15.39 -9.80
CA ILE A 12 12.02 -15.40 -8.35
C ILE A 12 10.56 -14.95 -8.10
N TRP A 13 9.63 -15.92 -8.01
CA TRP A 13 8.27 -15.67 -7.52
C TRP A 13 8.26 -15.80 -6.00
N HIS A 14 8.22 -14.68 -5.28
CA HIS A 14 7.87 -14.70 -3.86
C HIS A 14 6.37 -14.97 -3.73
N LYS A 15 6.05 -16.09 -3.10
CA LYS A 15 4.68 -16.49 -2.75
C LYS A 15 4.10 -15.45 -1.80
N PHE A 16 3.01 -14.80 -2.20
CA PHE A 16 2.18 -14.02 -1.30
C PHE A 16 1.44 -14.96 -0.34
N ASP A 17 2.01 -15.23 0.83
CA ASP A 17 1.28 -15.85 1.95
C ASP A 17 0.31 -14.81 2.53
N ASN A 18 -0.91 -14.76 1.98
CA ASN A 18 -2.01 -13.98 2.58
C ASN A 18 -2.55 -14.72 3.81
N LYS A 19 -1.81 -14.65 4.92
CA LYS A 19 -2.27 -15.12 6.22
C LYS A 19 -3.03 -13.98 6.92
N GLN A 20 -4.28 -13.79 6.50
CA GLN A 20 -5.28 -12.99 7.21
C GLN A 20 -5.40 -13.52 8.65
N LYS A 21 -4.77 -12.87 9.63
CA LYS A 21 -5.15 -13.02 11.05
C LYS A 21 -5.59 -11.67 11.60
N LYS A 22 -6.91 -11.51 11.53
CA LYS A 22 -7.75 -10.52 12.17
C LYS A 22 -7.31 -10.25 13.62
N VAL A 23 -6.91 -9.01 13.92
CA VAL A 23 -6.99 -8.43 15.26
C VAL A 23 -7.70 -7.09 15.10
N GLU A 24 -9.01 -7.10 15.33
CA GLU A 24 -9.78 -5.88 15.55
C GLU A 24 -9.46 -5.38 16.95
N GLU A 25 -8.43 -4.54 17.07
CA GLU A 25 -8.30 -3.64 18.20
C GLU A 25 -9.30 -2.50 18.01
N SER A 26 -10.50 -2.71 18.54
CA SER A 26 -11.48 -1.65 18.77
C SER A 26 -10.87 -0.63 19.75
N ASN A 27 -10.15 0.36 19.23
CA ASN A 27 -9.77 1.58 19.92
C ASN A 27 -10.98 2.50 20.13
N ASN A 28 -12.03 2.00 20.76
CA ASN A 28 -13.26 2.74 21.08
C ASN A 28 -13.19 3.46 22.44
N ASN A 29 -12.01 3.55 23.07
CA ASN A 29 -11.88 4.18 24.39
C ASN A 29 -11.92 5.72 24.35
N GLY A 30 -11.44 6.35 23.27
CA GLY A 30 -11.45 7.83 23.15
C GLY A 30 -12.86 8.41 22.94
N MET A 31 -13.72 7.71 22.19
CA MET A 31 -15.10 8.17 21.94
C MET A 31 -15.99 8.07 23.18
N LEU A 32 -15.73 7.07 24.04
CA LEU A 32 -16.43 6.88 25.31
C LEU A 32 -16.17 8.03 26.31
N GLY A 33 -14.96 8.61 26.30
CA GLY A 33 -14.57 9.74 27.17
C GLY A 33 -15.32 11.03 26.87
N LYS A 34 -15.50 11.37 25.57
CA LYS A 34 -16.23 12.57 25.13
C LYS A 34 -17.73 12.52 25.43
N ASP A 35 -18.37 11.36 25.21
CA ASP A 35 -19.81 11.19 25.45
C ASP A 35 -20.13 11.12 26.94
N ALA A 36 -19.28 10.44 27.73
CA ALA A 36 -19.35 10.49 29.19
C ALA A 36 -19.16 11.92 29.71
N PHE A 37 -18.24 12.69 29.11
CA PHE A 37 -17.98 14.09 29.44
C PHE A 37 -19.17 15.01 29.13
N LEU A 38 -19.75 14.96 27.93
CA LEU A 38 -20.93 15.76 27.56
C LEU A 38 -22.12 15.45 28.48
N LYS A 39 -22.27 14.18 28.86
CA LYS A 39 -23.30 13.74 29.80
C LYS A 39 -23.07 14.30 31.20
N LEU A 40 -21.82 14.34 31.66
CA LEU A 40 -21.46 14.89 32.97
C LEU A 40 -21.62 16.42 33.00
N LEU A 41 -21.24 17.11 31.92
CA LEU A 41 -21.47 18.55 31.72
C LEU A 41 -22.96 18.91 31.76
N VAL A 42 -23.80 18.18 31.02
CA VAL A 42 -25.26 18.38 31.01
C VAL A 42 -25.86 18.05 32.38
N THR A 43 -25.33 17.05 33.08
CA THR A 43 -25.81 16.68 34.43
C THR A 43 -25.47 17.76 35.45
N GLN A 44 -24.26 18.32 35.41
CA GLN A 44 -23.86 19.44 36.27
C GLN A 44 -24.67 20.71 35.95
N LEU A 45 -24.88 21.05 34.68
CA LEU A 45 -25.77 22.16 34.27
C LEU A 45 -27.20 22.02 34.80
N ARG A 46 -27.69 20.78 34.99
CA ARG A 46 -29.01 20.48 35.55
C ARG A 46 -29.06 20.43 37.07
N HIS A 47 -27.93 20.43 37.77
CA HIS A 47 -27.86 20.27 39.24
C HIS A 47 -27.06 21.37 39.96
N GLN A 48 -26.45 22.33 39.24
CA GLN A 48 -25.79 23.45 39.90
C GLN A 48 -26.80 24.45 40.46
N ASP A 49 -26.66 24.74 41.75
CA ASP A 49 -27.28 25.88 42.41
C ASP A 49 -26.72 27.18 41.78
N PRO A 50 -27.57 28.10 41.29
CA PRO A 50 -27.14 29.30 40.55
C PRO A 50 -26.16 30.23 41.29
N LEU A 51 -25.95 30.04 42.60
CA LEU A 51 -25.10 30.91 43.42
C LEU A 51 -23.61 30.51 43.48
N ASN A 52 -23.17 29.34 42.99
CA ASN A 52 -21.74 28.96 42.97
C ASN A 52 -21.31 28.11 41.75
N PRO A 53 -21.00 28.74 40.59
CA PRO A 53 -20.74 28.03 39.34
C PRO A 53 -19.25 27.80 38.99
N MET A 54 -18.30 27.92 39.94
CA MET A 54 -16.87 28.14 39.59
C MET A 54 -15.92 26.94 39.69
N GLU A 55 -16.19 25.89 40.47
CA GLU A 55 -15.18 24.84 40.73
C GLU A 55 -15.11 23.74 39.65
N ASP A 56 -16.24 23.39 39.02
CA ASP A 56 -16.28 22.31 38.01
C ASP A 56 -15.71 22.73 36.64
N LYS A 57 -15.68 24.03 36.33
CA LYS A 57 -15.38 24.52 34.97
C LYS A 57 -13.92 24.37 34.58
N GLU A 58 -13.00 24.49 35.52
CA GLU A 58 -11.56 24.46 35.25
C GLU A 58 -11.07 23.05 34.91
N PHE A 59 -11.57 22.04 35.64
CA PHE A 59 -11.35 20.62 35.33
C PHE A 59 -11.95 20.24 33.97
N ILE A 60 -13.16 20.73 33.67
CA ILE A 60 -13.84 20.54 32.39
C ILE A 60 -13.02 21.12 31.23
N ALA A 61 -12.51 22.34 31.40
CA ALA A 61 -11.68 23.00 30.39
C ALA A 61 -10.39 22.21 30.12
N GLN A 62 -9.75 21.69 31.16
CA GLN A 62 -8.55 20.85 31.02
C GLN A 62 -8.87 19.53 30.29
N MET A 63 -9.97 18.85 30.63
CA MET A 63 -10.38 17.60 29.96
C MET A 63 -10.75 17.80 28.49
N ALA A 64 -11.44 18.90 28.16
CA ALA A 64 -11.73 19.26 26.77
C ALA A 64 -10.45 19.53 25.98
N GLN A 65 -9.45 20.17 26.60
CA GLN A 65 -8.14 20.39 26.01
C GLN A 65 -7.41 19.07 25.72
N PHE A 66 -7.41 18.13 26.69
CA PHE A 66 -6.84 16.80 26.49
C PHE A 66 -7.56 16.01 25.40
N SER A 67 -8.90 16.02 25.39
CA SER A 67 -9.70 15.32 24.37
C SER A 67 -9.42 15.86 22.95
N THR A 68 -9.21 17.17 22.84
CA THR A 68 -8.88 17.81 21.56
C THR A 68 -7.47 17.40 21.10
N LEU A 69 -6.51 17.33 22.02
CA LEU A 69 -5.15 16.88 21.71
C LEU A 69 -5.12 15.40 21.30
N GLU A 70 -5.87 14.54 21.99
CA GLU A 70 -6.01 13.11 21.64
C GLU A 70 -6.64 12.98 20.25
N GLN A 71 -7.72 13.72 19.97
CA GLN A 71 -8.33 13.72 18.65
C GLN A 71 -7.37 14.23 17.57
N MET A 72 -6.54 15.23 17.86
CA MET A 72 -5.50 15.68 16.93
C MET A 72 -4.42 14.62 16.69
N GLN A 73 -4.01 13.89 17.73
CA GLN A 73 -3.08 12.76 17.60
C GLN A 73 -3.67 11.64 16.74
N GLU A 74 -4.94 11.30 16.96
CA GLU A 74 -5.64 10.29 16.18
C GLU A 74 -5.81 10.73 14.72
N LEU A 75 -6.13 12.00 14.47
CA LEU A 75 -6.15 12.55 13.10
C LEU A 75 -4.79 12.45 12.43
N ASN A 76 -3.71 12.82 13.14
CA ASN A 76 -2.35 12.70 12.61
C ASN A 76 -2.01 11.25 12.25
N LYS A 77 -2.35 10.29 13.12
CA LYS A 77 -2.15 8.86 12.87
C LYS A 77 -2.91 8.38 11.63
N ASN A 78 -4.17 8.79 11.48
CA ASN A 78 -4.99 8.45 10.32
C ASN A 78 -4.43 9.05 9.02
N ILE A 79 -3.90 10.28 9.06
CA ILE A 79 -3.24 10.90 7.92
C ILE A 79 -1.97 10.14 7.52
N MET A 80 -1.14 9.75 8.50
CA MET A 80 0.08 8.96 8.23
C MET A 80 -0.26 7.60 7.62
N SER A 81 -1.28 6.92 8.15
CA SER A 81 -1.75 5.64 7.60
C SER A 81 -2.30 5.78 6.18
N SER A 82 -3.07 6.83 5.90
CA SER A 82 -3.58 7.12 4.55
C SER A 82 -2.46 7.41 3.55
N GLN A 83 -1.41 8.12 3.99
CA GLN A 83 -0.23 8.38 3.17
C GLN A 83 0.52 7.08 2.84
N GLU A 84 0.71 6.19 3.82
CA GLU A 84 1.32 4.88 3.63
C GLU A 84 0.53 4.00 2.65
N GLN A 85 -0.80 3.93 2.82
CA GLN A 85 -1.69 3.22 1.89
C GLN A 85 -1.61 3.77 0.47
N THR A 86 -1.50 5.10 0.31
CA THR A 86 -1.36 5.73 -1.00
C THR A 86 -0.04 5.33 -1.67
N LEU A 87 1.07 5.31 -0.93
CA LEU A 87 2.36 4.85 -1.44
C LEU A 87 2.32 3.37 -1.84
N GLU A 88 1.68 2.52 -1.03
CA GLU A 88 1.49 1.10 -1.34
C GLU A 88 0.69 0.90 -2.64
N VAL A 89 -0.38 1.67 -2.84
CA VAL A 89 -1.17 1.60 -4.08
C VAL A 89 -0.35 2.01 -5.29
N LEU A 90 0.48 3.05 -5.19
CA LEU A 90 1.36 3.46 -6.28
C LEU A 90 2.38 2.38 -6.65
N ASP A 91 2.96 1.72 -5.64
CA ASP A 91 3.90 0.62 -5.86
C ASP A 91 3.22 -0.57 -6.55
N LYS A 92 2.04 -0.98 -6.07
CA LYS A 92 1.23 -2.04 -6.71
C LYS A 92 0.80 -1.71 -8.14
N LEU A 93 0.47 -0.45 -8.42
CA LEU A 93 0.13 -0.03 -9.78
C LEU A 93 1.33 -0.14 -10.71
N ASN A 94 2.50 0.31 -10.26
CA ASN A 94 3.74 0.17 -11.00
C ASN A 94 4.09 -1.31 -11.23
N GLU A 95 3.99 -2.15 -10.20
CA GLU A 95 4.21 -3.60 -10.29
C GLU A 95 3.27 -4.25 -11.31
N ASN A 96 1.96 -3.96 -11.24
CA ASN A 96 0.97 -4.48 -12.18
C ASN A 96 1.26 -4.05 -13.63
N GLN A 97 1.71 -2.81 -13.83
CA GLN A 97 2.03 -2.29 -15.16
C GLN A 97 3.28 -2.97 -15.74
N VAL A 98 4.32 -3.15 -14.93
CA VAL A 98 5.52 -3.92 -15.29
C VAL A 98 5.16 -5.37 -15.59
N MET A 99 4.39 -6.04 -14.74
CA MET A 99 3.98 -7.42 -14.95
C MET A 99 3.19 -7.60 -16.24
N GLY A 100 2.24 -6.70 -16.53
CA GLY A 100 1.49 -6.71 -17.78
C GLY A 100 2.41 -6.62 -19.00
N SER A 101 3.38 -5.70 -18.98
CA SER A 101 4.38 -5.59 -20.06
C SER A 101 5.24 -6.85 -20.21
N VAL A 102 5.66 -7.46 -19.10
CA VAL A 102 6.44 -8.71 -19.11
C VAL A 102 5.63 -9.85 -19.71
N GLN A 103 4.34 -9.96 -19.40
CA GLN A 103 3.46 -10.98 -19.99
C GLN A 103 3.33 -10.80 -21.50
N ILE A 104 3.14 -9.56 -21.98
CA ILE A 104 3.08 -9.28 -23.42
C ILE A 104 4.40 -9.70 -24.09
N ILE A 105 5.55 -9.35 -23.51
CA ILE A 105 6.86 -9.74 -24.05
C ILE A 105 6.99 -11.27 -24.11
N LYS A 106 6.54 -12.00 -23.09
CA LYS A 106 6.53 -13.46 -23.08
C LYS A 106 5.70 -14.04 -24.23
N GLU A 107 4.50 -13.52 -24.45
CA GLU A 107 3.66 -13.96 -25.57
C GLU A 107 4.31 -13.64 -26.93
N LEU A 108 4.93 -12.47 -27.08
CA LEU A 108 5.67 -12.11 -28.29
C LEU A 108 6.86 -13.04 -28.55
N MET A 109 7.59 -13.44 -27.50
CA MET A 109 8.67 -14.43 -27.62
C MET A 109 8.14 -15.79 -28.05
N ASN A 110 7.02 -16.24 -27.47
CA ASN A 110 6.39 -17.51 -27.86
C ASN A 110 5.97 -17.48 -29.34
N ILE A 111 5.38 -16.38 -29.81
CA ILE A 111 5.00 -16.18 -31.22
C ILE A 111 6.24 -16.19 -32.11
N ARG A 112 7.30 -15.46 -31.76
CA ARG A 112 8.57 -15.44 -32.50
C ARG A 112 9.10 -16.87 -32.67
N ASN A 113 9.25 -17.60 -31.57
CA ASN A 113 9.79 -18.96 -31.57
C ASN A 113 8.93 -19.91 -32.41
N ALA A 114 7.60 -19.77 -32.36
CA ALA A 114 6.71 -20.54 -33.21
C ALA A 114 6.93 -20.24 -34.70
N ILE A 115 7.04 -18.95 -35.08
CA ILE A 115 7.30 -18.55 -36.47
C ILE A 115 8.64 -19.10 -36.97
N GLU A 116 9.69 -19.04 -36.15
CA GLU A 116 11.02 -19.61 -36.47
C GLU A 116 10.93 -21.13 -36.70
N ALA A 117 10.23 -21.86 -35.83
CA ALA A 117 10.03 -23.31 -35.98
C ALA A 117 9.26 -23.69 -37.26
N TYR A 118 8.34 -22.84 -37.73
CA TYR A 118 7.58 -23.08 -38.97
C TYR A 118 8.33 -22.68 -40.24
N ARG A 119 9.27 -21.73 -40.18
CA ARG A 119 9.99 -21.23 -41.37
C ARG A 119 11.26 -21.98 -41.69
N GLY A 120 11.82 -22.74 -40.75
CA GLY A 120 13.05 -23.52 -40.95
C GLY A 120 14.33 -22.69 -41.03
N GLU A 121 14.23 -21.36 -41.06
CA GLU A 121 15.34 -20.40 -41.08
C GLU A 121 15.12 -19.36 -39.95
N PRO A 122 16.13 -19.05 -39.12
CA PRO A 122 16.02 -18.04 -38.08
C PRO A 122 15.75 -16.66 -38.70
N ILE A 123 14.92 -15.86 -38.03
CA ILE A 123 14.68 -14.48 -38.45
C ILE A 123 15.96 -13.69 -38.15
N GLU A 124 16.72 -13.30 -39.18
CA GLU A 124 17.85 -12.39 -39.03
C GLU A 124 17.40 -11.14 -38.28
N THR A 125 17.99 -10.88 -37.12
CA THR A 125 17.76 -9.64 -36.39
C THR A 125 18.28 -8.48 -37.23
N PRO A 126 17.51 -7.41 -37.45
CA PRO A 126 18.00 -6.26 -38.21
C PRO A 126 19.21 -5.66 -37.48
N GLY A 127 20.43 -5.95 -37.95
CA GLY A 127 21.66 -5.44 -37.37
C GLY A 127 22.86 -6.39 -37.34
N GLU A 128 22.68 -7.71 -37.50
CA GLU A 128 23.83 -8.61 -37.72
C GLU A 128 24.11 -8.68 -39.22
N THR A 129 24.76 -7.64 -39.75
CA THR A 129 25.45 -7.79 -41.03
C THR A 129 26.48 -8.89 -40.85
N SER A 130 26.33 -9.99 -41.57
CA SER A 130 27.42 -10.94 -41.79
C SER A 130 28.63 -10.13 -42.25
N GLY A 131 29.60 -9.95 -41.34
CA GLY A 131 30.92 -9.47 -41.69
C GLY A 131 31.44 -10.41 -42.76
N ASP A 132 31.73 -9.83 -43.91
CA ASP A 132 32.43 -10.44 -45.02
C ASP A 132 33.78 -10.97 -44.54
N ASP A 133 33.81 -12.22 -44.08
CA ASP A 133 35.03 -13.01 -43.96
C ASP A 133 35.30 -13.66 -45.33
N SER A 134 35.72 -12.84 -46.29
CA SER A 134 36.34 -13.28 -47.54
C SER A 134 37.62 -12.48 -47.79
N VAL A 135 38.64 -12.76 -46.99
CA VAL A 135 40.01 -12.36 -47.31
C VAL A 135 40.53 -13.29 -48.41
N GLU A 136 40.69 -12.75 -49.62
CA GLU A 136 41.60 -13.27 -50.65
C GLU A 136 42.62 -12.19 -51.02
#